data_AF-A0A9Q9YLH9-F1
#
_entry.id   AF-A0A9Q9YLH9-F1
#
_cell.length_a   1.000
_cell.length_b   1.000
_cell.length_c   1.000
_cell.angle_alpha   90.00
_cell.angle_beta   90.00
_cell.angle_gamma   90.00
#
_symmetry.space_group_name_H-M   'P 1'
#
loop_
_entity.id
_entity.type
_entity.pdbx_description
1 polymer ?
#
loop_
_entity_poly.entity_id
_entity_poly.type
_entity_poly.pdbx_seq_one_letter_code
_entity_poly.pdbx_strand_id
1 'polypeptide(L)'
;MMDYKPHRSHRPNVVTCKRALCSSEGLPLRQLFSHHDVPSSHCLVTLYDESYGRQASSSLPALHSWNPFKLAGVPERSDHPIQGPPTNFGLAESWRARMKQQRADVPTLSEYRASYPLHPISAFCYSRHISMPKRFSSSQHPAKHSNEDLALKHRPCRQVSTNSARLL
;
A
#
# COMPACT_ATOMS: atom_id res chain seq x y z
N MET A 1 4.73 -35.12 39.75
CA MET A 1 4.70 -34.65 38.35
C MET A 1 6.12 -34.76 37.84
N MET A 2 6.39 -35.61 36.84
CA MET A 2 7.74 -35.79 36.31
C MET A 2 7.90 -34.83 35.13
N ASP A 3 8.76 -33.83 35.27
CA ASP A 3 9.06 -32.91 34.20
C ASP A 3 9.78 -33.63 33.07
N TYR A 4 9.40 -33.32 31.84
CA TYR A 4 10.04 -33.88 30.65
C TYR A 4 11.54 -33.56 30.66
N LYS A 5 12.39 -34.59 30.69
CA LYS A 5 13.84 -34.46 30.57
C LYS A 5 14.24 -34.73 29.12
N PRO A 6 14.63 -33.71 28.33
CA PRO A 6 15.02 -33.90 26.95
C PRO A 6 16.27 -34.78 26.86
N HIS A 7 16.17 -35.89 26.13
CA HIS A 7 17.32 -36.75 25.85
C HIS A 7 18.18 -36.14 24.76
N ARG A 8 19.19 -35.37 25.16
CA ARG A 8 20.11 -34.65 24.25
C ARG A 8 20.91 -35.56 23.31
N SER A 9 21.09 -36.83 23.68
CA SER A 9 21.80 -37.83 22.87
C SER A 9 20.88 -38.72 22.03
N HIS A 10 19.55 -38.54 22.14
CA HIS A 10 18.62 -39.34 21.36
C HIS A 10 18.69 -38.94 19.89
N ARG A 11 19.10 -39.88 19.05
CA ARG A 11 19.03 -39.75 17.59
C ARG A 11 17.96 -40.69 17.05
N PRO A 12 17.18 -40.25 16.05
CA PRO A 12 16.25 -41.14 15.40
C PRO A 12 17.01 -42.28 14.72
N ASN A 13 16.42 -43.47 14.72
CA ASN A 13 17.04 -44.65 14.12
C ASN A 13 17.18 -44.47 12.59
N VAL A 14 18.42 -44.53 12.10
CA VAL A 14 18.76 -44.33 10.69
C VAL A 14 18.04 -45.32 9.77
N VAL A 15 17.86 -46.57 10.19
CA VAL A 15 17.15 -47.59 9.39
C VAL A 15 15.67 -47.23 9.24
N THR A 16 15.04 -46.79 10.34
CA THR A 16 13.65 -46.33 10.32
C THR A 16 13.48 -45.11 9.42
N CYS A 17 14.38 -44.14 9.52
CA CYS A 17 14.36 -42.95 8.65
C CYS A 17 14.53 -43.31 7.18
N LYS A 18 15.49 -44.18 6.84
CA LYS A 18 15.71 -44.63 5.45
C LYS A 18 14.49 -45.36 4.89
N ARG A 19 13.88 -46.25 5.67
CA ARG A 19 12.68 -46.97 5.25
C ARG A 19 11.50 -46.02 5.01
N ALA A 20 11.27 -45.09 5.93
CA ALA A 20 10.24 -44.07 5.77
C ALA A 20 10.46 -43.21 4.52
N LEU A 21 11.72 -42.82 4.24
CA LEU A 21 12.08 -42.07 3.05
C LEU A 21 11.79 -42.85 1.77
N CYS A 22 12.24 -44.11 1.67
CA CYS A 22 11.96 -44.97 0.51
C CYS A 22 10.45 -45.23 0.34
N SER A 23 9.71 -45.44 1.43
CA SER A 23 8.26 -45.61 1.39
C SER A 23 7.51 -44.34 0.96
N SER A 24 8.11 -43.17 1.17
CA SER A 24 7.53 -41.89 0.78
C SER A 24 7.83 -41.48 -0.66
N GLU A 25 8.74 -42.18 -1.33
CA GLU A 25 9.12 -41.88 -2.71
C GLU A 25 7.93 -42.08 -3.66
N GLY A 26 7.61 -41.05 -4.45
CA GLY A 26 6.45 -41.06 -5.36
C GLY A 26 5.12 -40.69 -4.71
N LEU A 27 5.05 -40.50 -3.38
CA LEU A 27 3.84 -40.04 -2.70
C LEU A 27 3.75 -38.50 -2.69
N PRO A 28 2.55 -37.91 -2.90
CA PRO A 28 2.33 -36.48 -2.70
C PRO A 28 2.65 -36.06 -1.27
N LEU A 29 3.40 -34.96 -1.10
CA LEU A 29 3.76 -34.41 0.22
C LEU A 29 2.53 -34.12 1.08
N ARG A 30 1.41 -33.74 0.46
CA ARG A 30 0.14 -33.55 1.18
C ARG A 30 -0.27 -34.80 1.95
N GLN A 31 -0.14 -36.00 1.38
CA GLN A 31 -0.52 -37.24 2.06
C GLN A 31 0.45 -37.62 3.18
N LEU A 32 1.73 -37.22 3.05
CA LEU A 32 2.75 -37.52 4.05
C LEU A 32 2.65 -36.60 5.28
N PHE A 33 2.26 -35.35 5.07
CA PHE A 33 2.29 -34.32 6.11
C PHE A 33 0.92 -33.75 6.50
N SER A 34 -0.18 -34.19 5.88
CA SER A 34 -1.52 -33.76 6.28
C SER A 34 -1.87 -34.33 7.65
N HIS A 35 -2.30 -33.46 8.55
CA HIS A 35 -2.86 -33.84 9.83
C HIS A 35 -4.38 -33.60 9.75
N HIS A 36 -5.18 -34.65 9.93
CA HIS A 36 -6.65 -34.61 9.91
C HIS A 36 -7.32 -34.12 8.60
N ASP A 37 -6.67 -34.29 7.45
CA ASP A 37 -7.20 -33.88 6.14
C ASP A 37 -7.65 -32.41 6.04
N VAL A 38 -7.10 -31.55 6.91
CA VAL A 38 -7.49 -30.14 6.97
C VAL A 38 -7.07 -29.43 5.68
N PRO A 39 -8.00 -28.76 4.96
CA PRO A 39 -7.65 -27.97 3.80
C PRO A 39 -6.70 -26.84 4.17
N SER A 40 -5.67 -26.60 3.35
CA SER A 40 -4.75 -25.46 3.54
C SER A 40 -5.47 -24.11 3.55
N SER A 41 -6.69 -24.03 2.99
CA SER A 41 -7.51 -22.82 2.99
C SER A 41 -8.07 -22.44 4.37
N HIS A 42 -8.07 -23.37 5.35
CA HIS A 42 -8.60 -23.10 6.69
C HIS A 42 -7.75 -22.12 7.50
N CYS A 43 -6.47 -21.93 7.14
CA CYS A 43 -5.53 -21.10 7.91
C CYS A 43 -5.05 -19.89 7.10
N LEU A 44 -5.88 -19.36 6.20
CA LEU A 44 -5.53 -18.18 5.38
C LEU A 44 -5.73 -16.84 6.11
N VAL A 45 -6.49 -16.85 7.20
CA VAL A 45 -6.75 -15.67 8.02
C VAL A 45 -5.96 -15.83 9.33
N THR A 46 -5.21 -14.80 9.69
CA THR A 46 -4.48 -14.82 10.96
C THR A 46 -5.38 -14.36 12.11
N LEU A 47 -5.11 -14.80 13.34
CA LEU A 47 -5.83 -14.31 14.52
C LEU A 47 -5.76 -12.78 14.67
N TYR A 48 -4.67 -12.16 14.21
CA TYR A 48 -4.54 -10.71 14.14
C TYR A 48 -5.56 -10.09 13.17
N ASP A 49 -5.67 -10.63 11.95
CA ASP A 49 -6.63 -10.17 10.96
C ASP A 49 -8.08 -10.37 11.41
N GLU A 50 -8.35 -11.45 12.15
CA GLU A 50 -9.67 -11.68 12.76
C GLU A 50 -10.02 -10.66 13.84
N SER A 51 -9.02 -10.24 14.62
CA SER A 51 -9.21 -9.34 15.76
C SER A 51 -9.34 -7.87 15.33
N TYR A 52 -8.59 -7.47 14.31
CA TYR A 52 -8.44 -6.07 13.91
C TYR A 52 -8.85 -5.77 12.46
N GLY A 53 -8.72 -6.74 11.54
CA GLY A 53 -8.86 -6.52 10.10
C GLY A 53 -10.28 -6.69 9.56
N ARG A 54 -10.97 -7.75 9.98
CA ARG A 54 -12.41 -7.94 9.71
C ARG A 54 -13.21 -7.41 10.88
N GLN A 55 -14.39 -6.84 10.62
CA GLN A 55 -15.41 -6.73 11.66
C GLN A 55 -15.64 -8.14 12.20
N ALA A 56 -15.04 -8.43 13.37
CA ALA A 56 -15.15 -9.71 14.00
C ALA A 56 -16.64 -10.02 14.13
N SER A 57 -17.06 -11.19 13.66
CA SER A 57 -18.35 -11.73 14.08
C SER A 57 -18.34 -11.72 15.61
N SER A 58 -19.15 -10.87 16.23
CA SER A 58 -19.21 -10.74 17.70
C SER A 58 -19.78 -11.99 18.37
N SER A 59 -20.26 -12.94 17.57
CA SER A 59 -20.71 -14.24 18.04
C SER A 59 -19.52 -15.07 18.52
N LEU A 60 -19.48 -15.30 19.83
CA LEU A 60 -18.68 -16.36 20.42
C LEU A 60 -19.05 -17.70 19.74
N PRO A 61 -18.09 -18.63 19.56
CA PRO A 61 -18.44 -19.97 19.14
C PRO A 61 -19.45 -20.56 20.13
N ALA A 62 -20.57 -21.08 19.60
CA ALA A 62 -21.70 -21.57 20.40
C ALA A 62 -21.35 -22.73 21.36
N LEU A 63 -20.14 -23.28 21.26
CA LEU A 63 -19.69 -24.52 21.91
C LEU A 63 -18.72 -24.28 23.07
N HIS A 64 -18.63 -23.07 23.63
CA HIS A 64 -17.69 -22.79 24.72
C HIS A 64 -18.13 -23.48 26.02
N SER A 65 -17.33 -24.45 26.47
CA SER A 65 -17.54 -25.20 27.71
C SER A 65 -16.29 -25.15 28.59
N TRP A 66 -16.46 -25.07 29.90
CA TRP A 66 -15.32 -25.12 30.82
C TRP A 66 -14.74 -26.53 30.86
N ASN A 67 -13.47 -26.69 30.50
CA ASN A 67 -12.78 -27.97 30.62
C ASN A 67 -11.93 -28.01 31.90
N PRO A 68 -12.28 -28.83 32.90
CA PRO A 68 -11.58 -28.86 34.18
C PRO A 68 -10.16 -29.45 34.08
N PHE A 69 -9.88 -30.29 33.07
CA PHE A 69 -8.54 -30.86 32.86
C PHE A 69 -7.57 -29.84 32.26
N LYS A 70 -8.07 -28.99 31.35
CA LYS A 70 -7.26 -27.92 30.74
C LYS A 70 -7.30 -26.63 31.54
N LEU A 71 -8.18 -26.51 32.54
CA LEU A 71 -8.45 -25.29 33.31
C LEU A 71 -8.69 -24.08 32.39
N ALA A 72 -9.35 -24.33 31.26
CA ALA A 72 -9.60 -23.36 30.21
C ALA A 72 -10.96 -23.66 29.57
N GLY A 73 -11.58 -22.62 29.01
CA GLY A 73 -12.78 -22.80 28.21
C GLY A 73 -12.42 -23.31 26.82
N VAL A 74 -13.05 -24.41 26.41
CA VAL A 74 -12.80 -25.14 25.16
C VAL A 74 -14.10 -25.20 24.35
N PRO A 75 -14.05 -25.03 23.02
CA PRO A 75 -12.86 -24.71 22.24
C PRO A 75 -12.42 -23.26 22.42
N GLU A 76 -11.11 -23.03 22.32
CA GLU A 76 -10.55 -21.69 22.22
C GLU A 76 -10.90 -21.10 20.84
N ARG A 77 -10.89 -19.78 20.70
CA ARG A 77 -11.11 -19.13 19.40
C ARG A 77 -10.11 -19.61 18.34
N SER A 78 -8.87 -19.91 18.75
CA SER A 78 -7.81 -20.43 17.88
C SER A 78 -8.06 -21.86 17.37
N ASP A 79 -8.87 -22.66 18.07
CA ASP A 79 -9.23 -24.02 17.65
C ASP A 79 -10.18 -24.01 16.44
N HIS A 80 -10.90 -22.89 16.23
CA HIS A 80 -11.85 -22.70 15.14
C HIS A 80 -11.56 -21.38 14.40
N PRO A 81 -10.46 -21.32 13.62
CA PRO A 81 -10.13 -20.13 12.86
C PRO A 81 -11.24 -19.82 11.85
N ILE A 82 -11.45 -18.53 11.59
CA ILE A 82 -12.43 -18.04 10.63
C ILE A 82 -12.00 -18.49 9.24
N GLN A 83 -12.89 -19.20 8.58
CA GLN A 83 -12.71 -19.59 7.18
C GLN A 83 -13.09 -18.41 6.29
N GLY A 84 -12.13 -17.94 5.50
CA GLY A 84 -12.36 -16.85 4.58
C GLY A 84 -11.18 -16.60 3.66
N PRO A 85 -11.36 -15.73 2.65
CA PRO A 85 -10.25 -15.30 1.83
C PRO A 85 -9.27 -14.48 2.69
N PRO A 86 -7.97 -14.60 2.41
CA PRO A 86 -6.93 -13.92 3.17
C PRO A 86 -7.12 -12.41 3.11
N THR A 87 -6.81 -11.74 4.22
CA THR A 87 -6.86 -10.28 4.34
C THR A 87 -5.63 -9.71 3.63
N ASN A 88 -5.67 -9.67 2.30
CA ASN A 88 -4.53 -9.24 1.49
C ASN A 88 -4.31 -7.71 1.48
N PHE A 89 -5.10 -6.92 2.23
CA PHE A 89 -5.00 -5.44 2.32
C PHE A 89 -4.83 -4.70 0.97
N GLY A 90 -5.38 -5.22 -0.13
CA GLY A 90 -5.20 -4.62 -1.45
C GLY A 90 -3.86 -4.98 -2.14
N LEU A 91 -2.98 -5.76 -1.51
CA LEU A 91 -1.65 -6.12 -2.01
C LEU A 91 -1.71 -7.05 -3.22
N ALA A 92 -2.65 -7.99 -3.22
CA ALA A 92 -2.87 -8.86 -4.37
C ALA A 92 -3.37 -8.07 -5.58
N GLU A 93 -4.28 -7.11 -5.35
CA GLU A 93 -4.83 -6.21 -6.35
C GLU A 93 -3.75 -5.29 -6.91
N SER A 94 -2.95 -4.66 -6.04
CA SER A 94 -1.85 -3.77 -6.45
C SER A 94 -0.78 -4.52 -7.22
N TRP A 95 -0.43 -5.74 -6.80
CA TRP A 95 0.51 -6.59 -7.53
C TRP A 95 -0.03 -6.96 -8.91
N ARG A 96 -1.28 -7.39 -9.02
CA ARG A 96 -1.92 -7.69 -10.31
C ARG A 96 -1.97 -6.45 -11.21
N ALA A 97 -2.28 -5.28 -10.65
CA ALA A 97 -2.29 -4.02 -11.40
C ALA A 97 -0.89 -3.68 -11.92
N ARG A 98 0.14 -3.79 -11.08
CA ARG A 98 1.54 -3.61 -11.47
C ARG A 98 1.97 -4.56 -12.57
N MET A 99 1.64 -5.86 -12.45
CA MET A 99 1.94 -6.86 -13.46
C MET A 99 1.22 -6.56 -14.79
N LYS A 100 -0.03 -6.12 -14.75
CA LYS A 100 -0.76 -5.68 -15.95
C LYS A 100 -0.09 -4.48 -16.60
N GLN A 101 0.36 -3.52 -15.82
CA GLN A 101 1.07 -2.33 -16.33
C GLN A 101 2.42 -2.69 -16.95
N GLN A 102 3.13 -3.69 -16.43
CA GLN A 102 4.37 -4.20 -17.03
C GLN A 102 4.14 -5.02 -18.30
N ARG A 103 2.99 -5.68 -18.42
CA ARG A 103 2.61 -6.46 -19.63
C ARG A 103 1.97 -5.61 -20.71
N ALA A 104 1.45 -4.43 -20.38
CA ALA A 104 0.99 -3.48 -21.38
C ALA A 104 2.21 -3.06 -22.22
N ASP A 105 2.06 -3.03 -23.55
CA ASP A 105 3.15 -2.71 -24.47
C ASP A 105 3.87 -1.45 -24.01
N VAL A 106 5.09 -1.64 -23.51
CA VAL A 106 5.95 -0.54 -23.12
C VAL A 106 6.42 0.09 -24.42
N PRO A 107 6.06 1.35 -24.74
CA PRO A 107 6.64 2.02 -25.89
C PRO A 107 8.16 1.96 -25.72
N THR A 108 8.89 1.69 -26.81
CA THR A 108 10.36 1.61 -26.82
C THR A 108 10.95 2.97 -26.47
N LEU A 109 10.91 3.32 -25.18
CA LEU A 109 11.43 4.54 -24.61
C LEU A 109 12.77 4.20 -23.98
N SER A 110 13.77 5.04 -24.21
CA SER A 110 14.99 4.99 -23.43
C SER A 110 14.69 5.27 -21.96
N GLU A 111 15.48 4.72 -21.06
CA GLU A 111 15.36 4.94 -19.61
C GLU A 111 15.30 6.43 -19.28
N TYR A 112 16.12 7.24 -19.95
CA TYR A 112 16.11 8.70 -19.82
C TYR A 112 14.71 9.31 -20.07
N ARG A 113 14.04 8.91 -21.17
CA ARG A 113 12.72 9.47 -21.51
C ARG A 113 11.62 8.95 -20.59
N ALA A 114 11.78 7.76 -20.00
CA ALA A 114 10.86 7.23 -19.00
C ALA A 114 11.03 7.91 -17.63
N SER A 115 12.26 8.23 -17.23
CA SER A 115 12.57 8.89 -15.95
C SER A 115 12.25 10.39 -15.95
N TYR A 116 12.34 11.05 -17.11
CA TYR A 116 12.03 12.48 -17.27
C TYR A 116 10.78 12.67 -18.15
N PRO A 117 9.56 12.46 -17.60
CA PRO A 117 8.33 12.70 -18.34
C PRO A 117 8.21 14.18 -18.70
N LEU A 118 7.63 14.46 -19.87
CA LEU A 118 7.34 15.83 -20.29
C LEU A 118 6.42 16.50 -19.26
N HIS A 119 6.88 17.61 -18.69
CA HIS A 119 6.07 18.42 -17.80
C HIS A 119 4.92 19.07 -18.57
N PRO A 120 3.73 19.22 -17.95
CA PRO A 120 2.64 19.93 -18.60
C PRO A 120 3.07 21.36 -18.90
N ILE A 121 2.61 21.89 -20.04
CA ILE A 121 2.96 23.24 -20.51
C ILE A 121 2.56 24.31 -19.46
N SER A 122 1.54 24.04 -18.65
CA SER A 122 1.14 24.90 -17.54
C SER A 122 2.16 25.03 -16.41
N ALA A 123 3.07 24.06 -16.25
CA ALA A 123 4.17 24.15 -15.29
C ALA A 123 5.27 25.12 -15.74
N PHE A 124 5.31 25.48 -17.04
CA PHE A 124 6.17 26.55 -17.50
C PHE A 124 5.60 27.90 -17.04
N CYS A 125 6.29 28.53 -16.09
CA CYS A 125 6.07 29.93 -15.77
C CYS A 125 6.48 30.78 -16.99
N TYR A 126 5.53 31.09 -17.86
CA TYR A 126 5.73 32.13 -18.87
C TYR A 126 5.89 33.46 -18.13
N SER A 127 7.10 34.02 -18.16
CA SER A 127 7.30 35.42 -17.83
C SER A 127 6.46 36.25 -18.80
N ARG A 128 5.30 36.71 -18.34
CA ARG A 128 4.55 37.74 -19.04
C ARG A 128 5.33 39.04 -18.88
N HIS A 129 6.30 39.27 -19.77
CA HIS A 129 6.94 40.57 -19.92
C HIS A 129 5.91 41.55 -20.46
N ILE A 130 5.05 42.05 -19.57
CA ILE A 130 4.15 43.16 -19.89
C ILE A 130 4.98 44.42 -19.65
N SER A 131 5.45 45.03 -20.73
CA SER A 131 6.01 46.38 -20.66
C SER A 131 4.89 47.34 -20.30
N MET A 132 5.11 48.18 -19.27
CA MET A 132 4.20 49.29 -18.98
C MET A 132 4.03 50.16 -20.23
N PRO A 133 2.78 50.45 -20.67
CA PRO A 133 2.57 51.29 -21.83
C PRO A 133 3.20 52.67 -21.61
N LYS A 134 3.91 53.21 -22.61
CA LYS A 134 4.66 54.48 -22.50
C LYS A 134 3.83 55.66 -21.99
N ARG A 135 2.51 55.65 -22.22
CA ARG A 135 1.57 56.66 -21.72
C ARG A 135 1.47 56.74 -20.18
N PHE A 136 1.95 55.72 -19.47
CA PHE A 136 2.05 55.68 -18.01
C PHE A 136 3.48 55.90 -17.53
N SER A 137 4.44 56.12 -18.44
CA SER A 137 5.80 56.49 -18.09
C SER A 137 5.84 57.97 -17.75
N SER A 138 6.28 58.28 -16.53
CA SER A 138 6.51 59.66 -16.09
C SER A 138 7.60 60.39 -16.91
N SER A 139 8.43 59.65 -17.66
CA SER A 139 9.51 60.23 -18.48
C SER A 139 9.02 61.05 -19.69
N GLN A 140 7.74 60.95 -20.05
CA GLN A 140 7.16 61.74 -21.14
C GLN A 140 6.62 63.10 -20.69
N HIS A 141 6.63 63.41 -19.39
CA HIS A 141 6.25 64.72 -18.89
C HIS A 141 7.46 65.67 -18.91
N PRO A 142 7.33 66.90 -19.41
CA PRO A 142 8.41 67.88 -19.32
C PRO A 142 8.74 68.13 -17.85
N ALA A 143 10.03 68.15 -17.50
CA ALA A 143 10.50 68.36 -16.14
C ALA A 143 9.98 69.72 -15.62
N LYS A 144 8.86 69.70 -14.88
CA LYS A 144 8.38 70.86 -14.16
C LYS A 144 9.01 70.82 -12.77
N HIS A 145 9.78 71.83 -12.41
CA HIS A 145 10.40 71.97 -11.09
C HIS A 145 9.41 72.32 -9.96
N SER A 146 8.12 72.00 -10.13
CA SER A 146 7.07 72.20 -9.15
C SER A 146 6.71 70.86 -8.49
N ASN A 147 6.63 70.82 -7.16
CA ASN A 147 6.35 69.64 -6.32
C ASN A 147 4.92 69.05 -6.47
N GLU A 148 4.25 69.26 -7.61
CA GLU A 148 2.90 68.74 -7.90
C GLU A 148 2.91 67.23 -8.25
N ASP A 149 4.07 66.64 -8.53
CA ASP A 149 4.21 65.22 -8.88
C ASP A 149 3.90 64.24 -7.71
N LEU A 150 3.69 64.75 -6.49
CA LEU A 150 3.24 63.92 -5.36
C LEU A 150 1.79 63.45 -5.49
N ALA A 151 0.93 64.15 -6.25
CA ALA A 151 -0.48 63.78 -6.39
C ALA A 151 -0.71 62.48 -7.17
N LEU A 152 0.30 61.99 -7.89
CA LEU A 152 0.23 60.74 -8.66
C LEU A 152 0.36 59.48 -7.78
N LYS A 153 0.86 59.59 -6.55
CA LYS A 153 1.06 58.44 -5.64
C LYS A 153 -0.23 57.83 -5.12
N HIS A 154 -1.34 58.57 -5.15
CA HIS A 154 -2.64 58.11 -4.63
C HIS A 154 -3.56 57.47 -5.69
N ARG A 155 -3.13 57.36 -6.95
CA ARG A 155 -3.94 56.63 -7.94
C ARG A 155 -3.83 55.12 -7.67
N PRO A 156 -4.95 54.42 -7.42
CA PRO A 156 -4.88 52.98 -7.23
C PRO A 156 -4.30 52.34 -8.49
N CYS A 157 -3.20 51.59 -8.33
CA CYS A 157 -2.66 50.76 -9.38
C CYS A 157 -3.79 49.83 -9.82
N ARG A 158 -4.27 49.94 -11.07
CA ARG A 158 -5.27 49.01 -11.60
C ARG A 158 -4.68 47.60 -11.49
N GLN A 159 -5.23 46.79 -10.59
CA GLN A 159 -4.93 45.37 -10.54
C GLN A 159 -5.41 44.76 -11.86
N VAL A 160 -4.47 44.19 -12.61
CA VAL A 160 -4.79 43.41 -13.80
C VAL A 160 -5.50 42.16 -13.33
N SER A 161 -6.74 41.95 -13.79
CA SER A 161 -7.54 40.78 -13.45
C SER A 161 -6.76 39.51 -13.77
N THR A 162 -6.43 38.73 -12.76
CA THR A 162 -5.85 37.41 -12.95
C THR A 162 -6.93 36.49 -13.52
N ASN A 163 -6.64 36.02 -14.73
CA ASN A 163 -7.19 34.83 -15.38
C ASN A 163 -8.45 35.00 -16.23
N SER A 164 -8.24 34.82 -17.54
CA SER A 164 -9.03 33.86 -18.31
C SER A 164 -8.06 33.05 -19.15
N ALA A 165 -7.67 31.88 -18.65
CA ALA A 165 -7.13 30.82 -19.49
C ALA A 165 -8.30 30.31 -20.35
N ARG A 166 -8.45 30.89 -21.54
CA ARG A 166 -9.18 30.28 -22.65
C ARG A 166 -8.19 30.15 -23.80
N LEU A 167 -8.19 28.94 -24.38
CA LEU A 167 -7.66 28.46 -25.66
C LEU A 167 -7.06 27.08 -25.35
N LEU A 168 -7.87 26.03 -25.54
CA LEU A 168 -7.93 25.18 -26.74
C LEU A 168 -6.70 24.26 -26.84
#